data_AF-A0A1I0I7Y1-F1
#
_entry.id   AF-A0A1I0I7Y1-F1
#
_cell.length_a   1.000
_cell.length_b   1.000
_cell.length_c   1.000
_cell.angle_alpha   90.00
_cell.angle_beta   90.00
_cell.angle_gamma   90.00
#
_symmetry.space_group_name_H-M   'P 1'
#
loop_
_entity.id
_entity.type
_entity.pdbx_description
1 polymer ?
#
loop_
_entity_poly.entity_id
_entity_poly.type
_entity_poly.pdbx_seq_one_letter_code
_entity_poly.pdbx_strand_id
1 'polypeptide(L)'
;MNDLNEWAVDPAKLYPLGFTDVHIHFGLGFIGILCLYLFFRPIIRWFMYLDWRKALTFLVVSFIYLFFSTWVELYQVVKGSGEMEWSDLAHSTLAIILFGIFLFISHLISSMINYFKTRKKKHIPQQNAKI
;
A
#
# COMPACT_ATOMS: atom_id res chain seq x y z
N MET A 1 26.13 -15.89 -3.11
CA MET A 1 24.71 -15.58 -2.86
C MET A 1 23.91 -16.88 -2.76
N ASN A 2 24.12 -17.69 -1.72
CA ASN A 2 23.40 -18.98 -1.51
C ASN A 2 22.75 -19.10 -0.13
N ASP A 3 23.05 -18.21 0.82
CA ASP A 3 22.66 -18.42 2.22
C ASP A 3 21.16 -18.19 2.49
N LEU A 4 20.46 -17.44 1.63
CA LEU A 4 19.00 -17.24 1.76
C LEU A 4 18.19 -18.45 1.31
N ASN A 5 18.71 -19.29 0.40
CA ASN A 5 18.02 -20.50 -0.03
C ASN A 5 18.14 -21.61 1.02
N GLU A 6 19.30 -21.75 1.68
CA GLU A 6 19.51 -22.80 2.68
C GLU A 6 18.69 -22.62 3.97
N TRP A 7 18.31 -21.40 4.34
CA TRP A 7 17.59 -21.15 5.59
C TRP A 7 16.11 -21.58 5.54
N ALA A 8 15.46 -21.50 4.38
CA ALA A 8 14.02 -21.78 4.25
C ALA A 8 13.73 -23.16 3.64
N VAL A 9 14.57 -23.64 2.73
CA VAL A 9 14.29 -24.83 1.92
C VAL A 9 15.59 -25.56 1.58
N ASP A 10 15.77 -26.76 2.13
CA ASP A 10 16.94 -27.60 1.87
C ASP A 10 16.84 -28.21 0.45
N PRO A 11 17.55 -27.67 -0.56
CA PRO A 11 17.33 -28.02 -1.97
C PRO A 11 17.69 -29.47 -2.26
N ALA A 12 18.64 -30.03 -1.48
CA ALA A 12 19.11 -31.41 -1.56
C ALA A 12 18.00 -32.44 -1.25
N LYS A 13 16.97 -32.06 -0.49
CA LYS A 13 15.83 -32.93 -0.17
C LYS A 13 14.68 -32.85 -1.18
N LEU A 14 14.63 -31.80 -2.00
CA LEU A 14 13.56 -31.55 -2.98
C LEU A 14 13.93 -31.96 -4.39
N TYR A 15 15.22 -31.94 -4.73
CA TYR A 15 15.73 -32.44 -6.01
C TYR A 15 15.29 -33.88 -6.36
N PRO A 16 15.29 -34.85 -5.42
CA PRO A 16 14.84 -36.22 -5.69
C PRO A 16 13.34 -36.34 -6.00
N LEU A 17 12.54 -35.34 -5.61
CA LEU A 17 11.09 -35.28 -5.84
C LEU A 17 10.73 -34.61 -7.18
N GLY A 18 11.73 -34.21 -7.98
CA GLY A 18 11.52 -33.53 -9.26
C GLY A 18 11.18 -32.04 -9.14
N PHE A 19 11.23 -31.47 -7.94
CA PHE A 19 11.07 -30.03 -7.74
C PHE A 19 12.37 -29.31 -8.09
N THR A 20 12.31 -28.48 -9.13
CA THR A 20 13.41 -27.56 -9.50
C THR A 20 13.24 -26.20 -8.82
N ASP A 21 14.31 -25.42 -8.71
CA ASP A 21 14.29 -24.05 -8.15
C ASP A 21 13.21 -23.16 -8.75
N VAL A 22 12.90 -23.35 -10.05
CA VAL A 22 11.86 -22.60 -10.75
C VAL A 22 10.48 -22.80 -10.12
N HIS A 23 10.18 -24.01 -9.66
CA HIS A 23 8.90 -24.33 -9.02
C HIS A 23 8.81 -23.72 -7.62
N ILE A 24 9.92 -23.66 -6.89
CA ILE A 24 9.98 -23.05 -5.55
C ILE A 24 9.78 -21.53 -5.68
N HIS A 25 10.48 -20.89 -6.62
CA HIS A 25 10.29 -19.45 -6.89
C HIS A 25 8.87 -19.12 -7.36
N PHE A 26 8.28 -19.96 -8.22
CA PHE A 26 6.89 -19.80 -8.63
C PHE A 26 5.92 -19.92 -7.44
N GLY A 27 6.10 -20.94 -6.60
CA GLY A 27 5.26 -21.15 -5.41
C GLY A 27 5.34 -19.99 -4.43
N LEU A 28 6.55 -19.51 -4.12
CA LEU A 28 6.76 -18.34 -3.27
C LEU A 28 6.15 -17.07 -3.87
N GLY A 29 6.34 -16.84 -5.18
CA GLY A 29 5.71 -15.71 -5.87
C GLY A 29 4.19 -15.76 -5.82
N PHE A 30 3.60 -16.93 -6.06
CA PHE A 30 2.16 -17.13 -6.00
C PHE A 30 1.60 -16.88 -4.59
N ILE A 31 2.23 -17.46 -3.56
CA ILE A 31 1.85 -17.24 -2.15
C ILE A 31 2.00 -15.75 -1.80
N GLY A 32 3.07 -15.09 -2.23
CA GLY A 32 3.28 -13.66 -2.02
C GLY A 32 2.16 -12.81 -2.60
N ILE A 33 1.77 -13.06 -3.86
CA ILE A 33 0.66 -12.36 -4.51
C ILE A 33 -0.66 -12.62 -3.77
N LEU A 34 -0.92 -13.87 -3.36
CA LEU A 34 -2.13 -14.23 -2.63
C LEU A 34 -2.22 -13.50 -1.27
N CYS A 35 -1.11 -13.45 -0.53
CA CYS A 35 -1.03 -12.72 0.74
C CYS A 35 -1.28 -11.22 0.54
N LEU A 36 -0.64 -10.60 -0.45
CA LEU A 36 -0.86 -9.18 -0.77
C LEU A 36 -2.31 -8.91 -1.17
N TYR A 37 -2.92 -9.78 -1.99
CA TYR A 37 -4.32 -9.65 -2.36
C TYR A 37 -5.25 -9.71 -1.14
N LEU A 38 -5.07 -10.70 -0.27
CA LEU A 38 -5.88 -10.85 0.94
C LEU A 38 -5.69 -9.67 1.91
N PHE A 39 -4.49 -9.09 1.97
CA PHE A 39 -4.19 -7.92 2.79
C PHE A 39 -4.79 -6.62 2.24
N PHE A 40 -4.65 -6.35 0.93
CA PHE A 40 -5.14 -5.09 0.33
C PHE A 40 -6.64 -5.07 0.10
N ARG A 41 -7.27 -6.22 -0.15
CA ARG A 41 -8.71 -6.31 -0.40
C ARG A 41 -9.57 -5.66 0.70
N PRO A 42 -9.40 -5.94 2.01
CA PRO A 42 -10.17 -5.27 3.05
C PRO A 42 -9.89 -3.77 3.12
N ILE A 43 -8.64 -3.35 2.92
CA ILE A 43 -8.24 -1.93 2.93
C ILE A 43 -8.96 -1.17 1.82
N ILE A 44 -8.88 -1.66 0.58
CA ILE A 44 -9.54 -1.03 -0.59
C ILE A 44 -11.05 -0.97 -0.38
N ARG A 45 -11.68 -2.06 0.10
CA ARG A 45 -13.11 -2.07 0.42
C ARG A 45 -13.46 -1.01 1.45
N TRP A 46 -12.67 -0.86 2.50
CA TRP A 46 -12.90 0.13 3.55
C TRP A 46 -12.87 1.55 2.99
N PHE A 47 -11.88 1.89 2.17
CA PHE A 47 -11.81 3.18 1.49
C PHE A 47 -12.99 3.44 0.54
N MET A 48 -13.47 2.40 -0.16
CA MET A 48 -14.67 2.52 -1.00
C MET A 48 -15.94 2.76 -0.19
N TYR A 49 -16.13 2.07 0.94
CA TYR A 49 -17.30 2.28 1.82
C TYR A 49 -17.34 3.69 2.41
N LEU A 50 -16.18 4.28 2.69
CA LEU A 50 -16.05 5.64 3.19
C LEU A 50 -16.18 6.72 2.09
N ASP A 51 -16.28 6.32 0.81
CA ASP A 51 -16.21 7.19 -0.38
C ASP A 51 -14.94 8.08 -0.40
N TRP A 52 -13.84 7.56 0.15
CA TRP A 52 -12.57 8.27 0.29
C TRP A 52 -11.72 8.15 -0.98
N ARG A 53 -12.30 8.54 -2.11
CA ARG A 53 -11.68 8.41 -3.45
C ARG A 53 -10.28 9.00 -3.52
N LYS A 54 -10.07 10.19 -2.92
CA LYS A 54 -8.75 10.86 -2.90
C LYS A 54 -7.70 10.05 -2.14
N ALA A 55 -8.06 9.45 -1.01
CA ALA A 55 -7.14 8.63 -0.23
C ALA A 55 -6.84 7.31 -0.95
N LEU A 56 -7.82 6.72 -1.62
CA LEU A 56 -7.62 5.54 -2.46
C LEU A 56 -6.66 5.84 -3.62
N THR A 57 -6.85 6.97 -4.32
CA THR A 57 -5.93 7.39 -5.39
C THR A 57 -4.52 7.61 -4.87
N PHE A 58 -4.38 8.28 -3.72
CA PHE A 58 -3.08 8.47 -3.07
C PHE A 58 -2.42 7.12 -2.78
N LEU A 59 -3.14 6.19 -2.14
CA LEU A 59 -2.63 4.87 -1.80
C LEU A 59 -2.14 4.11 -3.05
N VAL A 60 -2.94 4.09 -4.12
CA VAL A 60 -2.56 3.40 -5.36
C VAL A 60 -1.32 4.04 -5.99
N VAL A 61 -1.26 5.37 -6.07
CA VAL A 61 -0.11 6.09 -6.64
C VAL A 61 1.15 5.85 -5.80
N SER A 62 1.03 5.86 -4.47
CA SER A 62 2.14 5.54 -3.57
C SER A 62 2.66 4.11 -3.75
N PHE A 63 1.77 3.13 -3.94
CA PHE A 63 2.19 1.75 -4.23
C PHE A 63 2.92 1.63 -5.56
N ILE A 64 2.43 2.30 -6.60
CA ILE A 64 3.09 2.34 -7.91
C ILE A 64 4.48 2.97 -7.78
N TYR A 65 4.58 4.11 -7.08
CA TYR A 65 5.85 4.77 -6.84
C TYR A 65 6.84 3.88 -6.08
N LEU A 66 6.40 3.24 -4.99
CA LEU A 66 7.25 2.30 -4.23
C LEU A 66 7.70 1.13 -5.10
N PHE A 67 6.80 0.57 -5.90
CA PHE A 67 7.15 -0.51 -6.83
C PHE A 67 8.25 -0.09 -7.82
N PHE A 68 8.12 1.10 -8.43
CA PHE A 68 9.15 1.62 -9.33
C PHE A 68 10.46 1.92 -8.60
N SER A 69 10.39 2.53 -7.42
CA SER A 69 11.57 2.83 -6.62
C SER A 69 12.31 1.54 -6.22
N THR A 70 11.60 0.52 -5.72
CA THR A 70 12.18 -0.79 -5.41
C THR A 70 12.76 -1.46 -6.65
N TRP A 71 12.10 -1.36 -7.80
CA TRP A 71 12.62 -1.92 -9.05
C TRP A 71 13.93 -1.26 -9.49
N VAL A 72 14.01 0.06 -9.40
CA VAL A 72 15.22 0.83 -9.72
C VAL A 72 16.37 0.47 -8.78
N GLU A 73 16.11 0.44 -7.47
CA GLU A 73 17.09 0.03 -6.46
C GLU A 73 17.59 -1.40 -6.72
N LEU A 74 16.67 -2.34 -6.95
CA LEU A 74 17.04 -3.74 -7.24
C LEU A 74 17.88 -3.86 -8.51
N TYR A 75 17.56 -3.07 -9.55
CA TYR A 75 18.34 -3.02 -10.78
C TYR A 75 19.77 -2.48 -10.55
N GLN A 76 19.93 -1.45 -9.71
CA GLN A 76 21.24 -0.91 -9.35
C GLN A 76 22.10 -1.94 -8.60
N VAL A 77 21.50 -2.67 -7.65
CA VAL A 77 22.16 -3.77 -6.93
C VAL A 77 22.67 -4.83 -7.89
N VAL A 78 21.83 -5.29 -8.83
CA VAL A 78 22.19 -6.35 -9.78
C VAL A 78 23.31 -5.91 -10.71
N LYS A 79 23.36 -4.63 -11.10
CA LYS A 79 24.42 -4.09 -11.96
C LYS A 79 25.68 -3.66 -11.20
N GLY A 80 25.66 -3.67 -9.86
CA GLY A 80 26.75 -3.12 -9.04
C GLY A 80 26.98 -1.62 -9.29
N SER A 81 25.97 -0.92 -9.81
CA SER A 81 26.04 0.49 -10.17
C SER A 81 25.27 1.29 -9.12
N GLY A 82 25.95 1.70 -8.05
CA GLY A 82 25.39 2.49 -6.95
C GLY A 82 25.60 1.84 -5.58
N GLU A 83 25.76 2.67 -4.56
CA GLU A 83 25.64 2.23 -3.17
C GLU A 83 24.14 2.17 -2.86
N MET A 84 23.57 0.96 -2.97
CA MET A 84 22.17 0.76 -2.61
C MET A 84 22.04 0.92 -1.09
N GLU A 85 21.55 2.08 -0.65
CA GLU A 85 21.16 2.24 0.73
C GLU A 85 19.66 1.94 0.87
N TRP A 86 19.33 0.86 1.58
CA TRP A 86 17.95 0.59 2.01
C TRP A 86 17.33 1.77 2.81
N SER A 87 18.17 2.70 3.29
CA SER A 87 17.77 3.97 3.87
C SER A 87 16.92 4.80 2.91
N ASP A 88 17.25 4.84 1.61
CA ASP A 88 16.55 5.67 0.62
C ASP A 88 15.11 5.19 0.37
N LEU A 89 14.93 3.86 0.33
CA LEU A 89 13.61 3.25 0.25
C LEU A 89 12.80 3.51 1.53
N ALA A 90 13.47 3.46 2.69
CA ALA A 90 12.83 3.76 3.98
C ALA A 90 12.43 5.24 4.09
N HIS A 91 13.28 6.17 3.65
CA HIS A 91 13.00 7.60 3.61
C HIS A 91 11.85 7.92 2.66
N SER A 92 11.83 7.31 1.47
CA SER A 92 10.70 7.41 0.53
C SER A 92 9.40 6.90 1.13
N THR A 93 9.44 5.76 1.83
CA THR A 93 8.27 5.19 2.53
C THR A 93 7.80 6.11 3.65
N LEU A 94 8.72 6.69 4.42
CA LEU A 94 8.40 7.62 5.50
C LEU A 94 7.73 8.90 4.95
N ALA A 95 8.23 9.44 3.84
CA ALA A 95 7.64 10.60 3.18
C ALA A 95 6.19 10.31 2.73
N ILE A 96 5.94 9.13 2.15
CA ILE A 96 4.59 8.68 1.79
C ILE A 96 3.69 8.60 3.02
N ILE A 97 4.17 8.03 4.13
CA ILE A 97 3.39 7.91 5.36
C ILE A 97 3.03 9.30 5.91
N LEU A 98 4.00 10.21 6.00
CA LEU A 98 3.76 11.58 6.47
C LEU A 98 2.74 12.31 5.61
N PHE A 99 2.85 12.20 4.29
CA PHE A 99 1.89 12.82 3.37
C PHE A 99 0.51 12.17 3.46
N GLY A 100 0.45 10.85 3.65
CA GLY A 100 -0.80 10.13 3.87
C GLY A 100 -1.52 10.59 5.15
N ILE A 101 -0.78 10.77 6.24
CA ILE A 101 -1.31 11.34 7.50
C ILE A 101 -1.85 12.76 7.26
N PHE A 102 -1.10 13.60 6.54
CA PHE A 102 -1.56 14.95 6.21
C PHE A 102 -2.88 14.96 5.42
N LEU A 103 -2.99 14.13 4.38
CA LEU A 103 -4.22 13.99 3.60
C LEU A 103 -5.39 13.50 4.45
N PHE A 104 -5.14 12.53 5.33
CA PHE A 104 -6.14 11.99 6.25
C PHE A 104 -6.67 13.07 7.19
N ILE A 105 -5.78 13.85 7.82
CA ILE A 105 -6.15 14.96 8.71
C ILE A 105 -6.95 16.03 7.95
N SER A 106 -6.47 16.44 6.77
CA SER A 106 -7.15 17.43 5.92
C SER A 106 -8.57 16.99 5.54
N HIS A 107 -8.74 15.71 5.24
CA HIS A 107 -10.04 15.14 4.93
C HIS A 107 -10.97 15.08 6.16
N LEU A 108 -10.44 14.70 7.33
CA LEU A 108 -11.21 14.72 8.59
C LEU A 108 -11.70 16.13 8.93
N ILE A 109 -10.82 17.13 8.83
CA ILE A 109 -11.18 18.53 9.07
C ILE A 109 -12.27 18.97 8.10
N SER A 110 -12.09 18.70 6.80
CA SER A 110 -13.07 19.07 5.77
C SER A 110 -14.45 18.41 6.02
N SER A 111 -14.44 17.13 6.37
CA SER A 111 -15.66 16.38 6.70
C SER A 111 -16.35 16.92 7.95
N MET A 112 -15.57 17.26 8.97
CA MET A 112 -16.09 17.83 10.22
C MET A 112 -16.71 19.21 9.99
N ILE A 113 -16.04 20.09 9.22
CA ILE A 113 -16.58 21.41 8.84
C ILE A 113 -17.89 21.26 8.06
N ASN A 114 -17.94 20.35 7.09
CA ASN A 114 -19.15 20.10 6.30
C ASN A 114 -20.29 19.56 7.16
N TYR A 115 -20.01 18.67 8.10
CA TYR A 115 -21.00 18.17 9.05
C TYR A 115 -21.60 19.30 9.92
N PHE A 116 -20.75 20.19 10.46
CA PHE A 116 -21.22 21.34 11.24
C PHE A 116 -22.02 22.36 10.40
N LYS A 117 -21.59 22.65 9.17
CA LYS A 117 -22.34 23.54 8.26
C LYS A 117 -23.73 22.99 7.92
N THR A 118 -23.85 21.67 7.74
CA THR A 118 -25.12 21.02 7.37
C THR A 118 -26.10 20.99 8.55
N ARG A 119 -25.61 20.83 9.80
CA ARG A 119 -26.44 20.97 11.00
C ARG A 119 -27.03 22.38 11.17
N LYS A 120 -26.25 23.44 10.91
CA LYS A 120 -26.74 24.82 11.04
C LYS A 120 -27.87 25.15 10.06
N LYS A 121 -27.86 24.60 8.83
CA LYS A 121 -28.94 24.82 7.85
C LYS A 121 -30.26 24.14 8.19
N LYS A 122 -30.23 22.97 8.86
CA LYS A 122 -31.47 22.24 9.25
C LYS A 122 -32.21 22.90 10.42
N HIS A 123 -31.56 23.82 11.15
CA HIS A 123 -32.13 24.43 12.35
C HIS A 123 -32.76 25.80 12.12
N ILE A 124 -32.84 26.29 10.86
CA ILE A 124 -33.71 27.41 10.49
C ILE A 124 -35.11 26.82 10.32
N PRO A 125 -36.03 27.00 11.28
CA PRO A 125 -37.34 26.39 11.23
C PRO A 125 -38.12 26.94 10.03
N GLN A 126 -38.99 26.11 9.47
CA GLN A 126 -40.05 26.48 8.53
C GLN A 126 -41.07 27.42 9.21
N GLN A 127 -40.66 28.62 9.63
CA GLN A 127 -41.53 29.59 10.30
C GLN A 127 -42.34 30.46 9.33
N ASN A 128 -42.15 30.35 8.01
CA ASN A 128 -42.80 31.21 7.01
C ASN A 128 -43.70 30.46 6.00
N ALA A 129 -44.27 29.32 6.38
CA ALA A 129 -45.22 28.60 5.55
C ALA A 129 -46.55 28.41 6.28
N LYS A 130 -47.27 29.51 6.50
CA LYS A 130 -48.74 29.60 6.67
C LYS A 130 -49.12 31.08 6.81
N ILE A 131 -49.56 31.68 5.69
CA ILE A 131 -50.48 32.82 5.66
C ILE A 131 -51.82 32.23 5.25
#